data_AF-A0A2W4QSK2-F1
#
_entry.id   AF-A0A2W4QSK2-F1
#
_cell.length_a   1.000
_cell.length_b   1.000
_cell.length_c   1.000
_cell.angle_alpha   90.00
_cell.angle_beta   90.00
_cell.angle_gamma   90.00
#
_symmetry.space_group_name_H-M   'P 1'
#
loop_
_entity.id
_entity.type
_entity.pdbx_description
1 polymer ?
#
loop_
_entity_poly.entity_id
_entity_poly.type
_entity_poly.pdbx_seq_one_letter_code
_entity_poly.pdbx_strand_id
1 'polypeptide(L)'
;MKTKQITGYRSIAFIAGLIMCIASSVTFAQQPQQPYPPDNQPGPTQPTPDPNFPQDQQPPSPGQQQPGKQSLPQDQGTPQVNVREDYSDQELESFVNANEKVATIQQQTEEKIIGKIQEKGLTVDRFNQILQSQRDPSIKEQVKATPEELAAFNAVAQSIVDENQKVREQIESSIQEEGLNLATYEEMMVAYQYSPKVQKRVHKLLEERDK
;
A
#
# COMPACT_ATOMS: atom_id res chain seq x y z
N MET A 1 -4.44 48.30 -3.81
CA MET A 1 -3.48 47.24 -3.46
C MET A 1 -4.27 46.07 -2.90
N LYS A 2 -4.28 44.92 -3.58
CA LYS A 2 -5.05 43.73 -3.17
C LYS A 2 -4.09 42.74 -2.51
N THR A 3 -4.18 42.63 -1.19
CA THR A 3 -3.48 41.62 -0.39
C THR A 3 -4.15 40.27 -0.63
N LYS A 4 -3.48 39.36 -1.35
CA LYS A 4 -3.85 37.94 -1.35
C LYS A 4 -3.34 37.33 -0.04
N GLN A 5 -4.26 37.11 0.89
CA GLN A 5 -4.09 36.15 1.97
C GLN A 5 -3.85 34.78 1.33
N ILE A 6 -2.63 34.26 1.45
CA ILE A 6 -2.34 32.86 1.13
C ILE A 6 -2.71 32.09 2.40
N THR A 7 -3.88 31.46 2.38
CA THR A 7 -4.33 30.52 3.39
C THR A 7 -3.42 29.29 3.34
N GLY A 8 -2.27 29.37 4.00
CA GLY A 8 -1.49 28.22 4.42
C GLY A 8 -2.26 27.52 5.52
N TYR A 9 -2.58 26.24 5.30
CA TYR A 9 -3.01 25.19 6.24
C TYR A 9 -3.76 24.13 5.40
N ARG A 10 -3.05 23.47 4.49
CA ARG A 10 -3.48 22.21 3.91
C ARG A 10 -2.65 21.11 4.56
N SER A 11 -3.14 20.67 5.72
CA SER A 11 -2.92 19.39 6.39
C SER A 11 -1.85 18.47 5.78
N ILE A 12 -0.65 18.46 6.35
CA ILE A 12 0.40 17.45 6.10
C ILE A 12 -0.05 16.04 6.56
N ALA A 13 -1.19 15.94 7.25
CA ALA A 13 -1.92 14.68 7.40
C ALA A 13 -2.24 14.00 6.05
N PHE A 14 -2.22 14.72 4.92
CA PHE A 14 -2.35 14.15 3.58
C PHE A 14 -1.02 13.75 2.92
N ILE A 15 0.12 14.33 3.28
CA ILE A 15 1.41 14.03 2.62
C ILE A 15 1.95 12.67 3.11
N ALA A 16 1.73 12.31 4.37
CA ALA A 16 1.98 10.95 4.87
C ALA A 16 0.87 9.95 4.48
N GLY A 17 -0.34 10.43 4.18
CA GLY A 17 -1.51 9.62 3.87
C GLY A 17 -1.63 9.16 2.41
N LEU A 18 -0.94 9.81 1.47
CA LEU A 18 -1.08 9.51 0.03
C LEU A 18 -0.26 8.29 -0.42
N ILE A 19 0.65 7.76 0.41
CA ILE A 19 1.48 6.58 0.11
C ILE A 19 1.02 5.33 0.90
N MET A 20 -0.16 5.34 1.52
CA MET A 20 -0.59 4.23 2.39
C MET A 20 -2.01 3.70 2.11
N CYS A 21 -2.20 3.11 0.93
CA CYS A 21 -3.28 2.16 0.67
C CYS A 21 -2.79 0.82 0.07
N ILE A 22 -1.62 0.30 0.50
CA ILE A 22 -1.23 -1.09 0.21
C ILE A 22 -0.59 -1.79 1.43
N ALA A 23 -1.09 -1.52 2.64
CA ALA A 23 -0.76 -2.32 3.81
C ALA A 23 -2.01 -2.59 4.67
N SER A 24 -3.08 -3.10 4.05
CA SER A 24 -4.21 -3.71 4.77
C SER A 24 -4.84 -4.85 3.98
N SER A 25 -4.00 -5.67 3.32
CA SER A 25 -4.40 -6.99 2.84
C SER A 25 -3.18 -7.92 2.66
N VAL A 26 -2.30 -7.95 3.66
CA VAL A 26 -1.40 -9.09 3.88
C VAL A 26 -1.41 -9.46 5.36
N THR A 27 -2.56 -9.94 5.81
CA THR A 27 -2.62 -10.93 6.91
C THR A 27 -3.69 -11.94 6.55
N PHE A 28 -3.48 -12.64 5.42
CA PHE A 28 -4.02 -13.97 5.16
C PHE A 28 -3.46 -14.54 3.84
N ALA A 29 -2.18 -14.93 3.78
CA ALA A 29 -1.64 -15.83 2.74
C ALA A 29 -0.14 -16.15 2.95
N GLN A 30 0.19 -16.93 3.97
CA GLN A 30 1.31 -17.88 3.88
C GLN A 30 0.85 -19.24 4.43
N GLN A 31 -0.17 -19.79 3.76
CA GLN A 31 -0.29 -21.23 3.59
C GLN A 31 -0.12 -21.47 2.09
N PRO A 32 0.77 -22.40 1.67
CA PRO A 32 0.81 -22.79 0.27
C PRO A 32 -0.59 -23.29 -0.12
N GLN A 33 -1.15 -22.67 -1.16
CA GLN A 33 -2.44 -23.04 -1.73
C GLN A 33 -2.38 -24.51 -2.17
N GLN A 34 -2.87 -25.41 -1.30
CA GLN A 34 -3.24 -26.75 -1.73
C GLN A 34 -4.49 -26.59 -2.62
N PRO A 35 -4.50 -27.13 -3.84
CA PRO A 35 -5.68 -27.03 -4.70
C PRO A 35 -6.86 -27.74 -4.01
N TYR A 36 -7.99 -27.04 -3.87
CA TYR A 36 -9.24 -27.68 -3.44
C TYR A 36 -9.64 -28.74 -4.47
N PRO A 37 -9.81 -30.02 -4.09
CA PRO A 37 -10.45 -31.00 -4.96
C PRO A 37 -11.96 -30.72 -5.03
N PRO A 38 -12.62 -31.02 -6.17
CA PRO A 38 -14.06 -30.89 -6.30
C PRO A 38 -14.78 -31.85 -5.34
N ASP A 39 -15.75 -31.31 -4.63
CA ASP A 39 -16.64 -32.00 -3.71
C ASP A 39 -17.54 -32.96 -4.50
N ASN A 40 -17.16 -34.25 -4.56
CA ASN A 40 -18.02 -35.43 -4.77
C ASN A 40 -17.18 -36.70 -5.06
N GLN A 41 -16.56 -37.30 -4.04
CA GLN A 41 -16.21 -38.74 -4.07
C GLN A 41 -16.39 -39.38 -2.68
N PRO A 42 -17.05 -40.55 -2.58
CA PRO A 42 -17.12 -41.31 -1.32
C PRO A 42 -15.73 -41.82 -0.93
N GLY A 43 -15.38 -41.65 0.35
CA GLY A 43 -14.03 -41.90 0.87
C GLY A 43 -13.56 -43.35 0.70
N PRO A 44 -12.25 -43.58 0.43
CA PRO A 44 -11.69 -44.91 0.39
C PRO A 44 -11.51 -45.49 1.80
N THR A 45 -11.94 -46.74 1.96
CA THR A 45 -11.71 -47.63 3.10
C THR A 45 -10.23 -47.71 3.48
N GLN A 46 -9.90 -47.59 4.77
CA GLN A 46 -8.56 -47.82 5.30
C GLN A 46 -8.03 -49.22 4.94
N PRO A 47 -6.77 -49.36 4.47
CA PRO A 47 -6.12 -50.66 4.35
C PRO A 47 -5.70 -51.18 5.73
N THR A 48 -5.89 -52.48 5.94
CA THR A 48 -5.45 -53.24 7.11
C THR A 48 -3.93 -53.13 7.32
N PRO A 49 -3.41 -53.03 8.56
CA PRO A 49 -1.97 -52.91 8.80
C PRO A 49 -1.22 -54.21 8.52
N ASP A 50 -0.09 -54.09 7.82
CA ASP A 50 0.91 -55.14 7.60
C ASP A 50 1.61 -55.51 8.93
N PRO A 51 1.70 -56.79 9.33
CA PRO A 51 2.17 -57.20 10.65
C PRO A 51 3.68 -57.10 10.90
N ASN A 52 4.47 -56.48 10.01
CA ASN A 52 5.94 -56.52 10.12
C ASN A 52 6.66 -55.15 10.20
N PHE A 53 6.01 -54.10 10.72
CA PHE A 53 6.68 -52.84 11.07
C PHE A 53 7.18 -52.81 12.53
N PRO A 54 8.46 -52.45 12.81
CA PRO A 54 9.01 -52.33 14.16
C PRO A 54 8.31 -51.25 15.03
N GLN A 55 8.01 -51.60 16.28
CA GLN A 55 7.11 -50.90 17.22
C GLN A 55 7.69 -49.70 18.01
N ASP A 56 8.79 -49.08 17.59
CA ASP A 56 9.49 -48.08 18.44
C ASP A 56 9.12 -46.61 18.20
N GLN A 57 8.03 -46.31 17.49
CA GLN A 57 7.59 -44.93 17.28
C GLN A 57 6.08 -44.79 17.38
N GLN A 58 5.55 -44.93 18.60
CA GLN A 58 4.20 -44.49 18.92
C GLN A 58 4.26 -43.16 19.71
N PRO A 59 3.63 -42.07 19.25
CA PRO A 59 3.53 -40.85 20.05
C PRO A 59 2.60 -41.07 21.26
N PRO A 60 2.86 -40.44 22.42
CA PRO A 60 2.04 -40.64 23.61
C PRO A 60 0.65 -40.00 23.45
N SER A 61 -0.39 -40.73 23.87
CA SER A 61 -1.77 -40.26 23.95
C SER A 61 -1.95 -39.18 25.05
N PRO A 62 -2.87 -38.21 24.89
CA PRO A 62 -3.06 -37.12 25.83
C PRO A 62 -3.88 -37.56 27.06
N GLY A 63 -3.22 -37.62 28.22
CA GLY A 63 -3.83 -37.76 29.54
C GLY A 63 -3.65 -36.49 30.39
N GLN A 64 -4.70 -36.14 31.14
CA GLN A 64 -4.94 -34.92 31.90
C GLN A 64 -3.84 -34.49 32.90
N GLN A 65 -3.50 -33.20 32.94
CA GLN A 65 -2.98 -32.49 34.14
C GLN A 65 -3.52 -31.04 34.24
N GLN A 66 -3.72 -30.62 35.49
CA GLN A 66 -4.45 -29.45 36.04
C GLN A 66 -3.81 -28.06 35.78
N PRO A 67 -4.51 -26.94 36.12
CA PRO A 67 -4.16 -25.58 35.71
C PRO A 67 -2.99 -25.01 36.53
N GLY A 68 -1.78 -25.13 36.00
CA GLY A 68 -0.62 -24.35 36.41
C GLY A 68 -0.66 -22.96 35.77
N LYS A 69 -0.65 -21.92 36.59
CA LYS A 69 -0.41 -20.54 36.16
C LYS A 69 1.03 -20.45 35.61
N GLN A 70 1.19 -20.68 34.32
CA GLN A 70 2.37 -20.29 33.58
C GLN A 70 2.04 -19.02 32.81
N SER A 71 2.48 -17.90 33.39
CA SER A 71 2.63 -16.63 32.70
C SER A 71 3.54 -16.87 31.50
N LEU A 72 2.96 -16.85 30.31
CA LEU A 72 3.72 -16.66 29.06
C LEU A 72 4.41 -15.30 29.15
N PRO A 73 5.70 -15.18 28.80
CA PRO A 73 6.26 -13.89 28.44
C PRO A 73 5.53 -13.45 27.16
N GLN A 74 4.54 -12.56 27.29
CA GLN A 74 4.11 -11.72 26.18
C GLN A 74 5.18 -10.65 25.98
N ASP A 75 6.32 -11.05 25.42
CA ASP A 75 7.09 -10.14 24.58
C ASP A 75 6.65 -10.43 23.15
N GLN A 76 5.45 -9.95 22.81
CA GLN A 76 5.10 -9.72 21.42
C GLN A 76 5.91 -8.51 20.99
N GLY A 77 7.19 -8.73 20.67
CA GLY A 77 8.00 -7.76 19.96
C GLY A 77 7.26 -7.40 18.67
N THR A 78 6.71 -6.18 18.63
CA THR A 78 6.39 -5.54 17.36
C THR A 78 7.62 -5.67 16.47
N PRO A 79 7.51 -6.12 15.21
CA PRO A 79 8.64 -6.12 14.30
C PRO A 79 9.26 -4.73 14.29
N GLN A 80 10.40 -4.56 14.95
CA GLN A 80 11.16 -3.32 14.87
C GLN A 80 11.77 -3.31 13.48
N VAL A 81 11.12 -2.60 12.56
CA VAL A 81 11.74 -2.25 11.28
C VAL A 81 12.96 -1.41 11.65
N ASN A 82 14.15 -1.98 11.49
CA ASN A 82 15.39 -1.26 11.71
C ASN A 82 15.55 -0.26 10.56
N VAL A 83 15.36 1.02 10.85
CA VAL A 83 15.48 2.13 9.88
C VAL A 83 16.70 2.98 10.21
N ARG A 84 17.34 3.52 9.17
CA ARG A 84 18.37 4.55 9.33
C ARG A 84 17.74 5.82 9.94
N GLU A 85 18.41 6.45 10.90
CA GLU A 85 17.89 7.65 11.58
C GLU A 85 18.90 8.81 11.66
N ASP A 86 20.12 8.59 11.18
CA ASP A 86 21.29 9.47 11.27
C ASP A 86 21.46 10.35 10.02
N TYR A 87 20.35 10.75 9.41
CA TYR A 87 20.35 11.71 8.30
C TYR A 87 20.89 13.08 8.72
N SER A 88 21.66 13.73 7.86
CA SER A 88 22.07 15.12 8.03
C SER A 88 20.86 16.07 7.91
N ASP A 89 21.00 17.30 8.41
CA ASP A 89 19.96 18.33 8.25
C ASP A 89 19.73 18.65 6.76
N GLN A 90 20.79 18.65 5.95
CA GLN A 90 20.71 18.83 4.50
C GLN A 90 19.91 17.71 3.82
N GLU A 91 20.15 16.44 4.16
CA GLU A 91 19.36 15.31 3.62
C GLU A 91 17.87 15.47 3.97
N LEU A 92 17.57 15.85 5.23
CA LEU A 92 16.19 16.07 5.67
C LEU A 92 15.52 17.25 4.95
N GLU A 93 16.27 18.31 4.66
CA GLU A 93 15.75 19.43 3.87
C GLU A 93 15.47 19.04 2.42
N SER A 94 16.41 18.36 1.76
CA SER A 94 16.19 17.79 0.42
C SER A 94 14.98 16.87 0.40
N PHE A 95 14.79 16.05 1.44
CA PHE A 95 13.64 15.17 1.57
C PHE A 95 12.33 15.95 1.65
N VAL A 96 12.27 17.00 2.47
CA VAL A 96 11.07 17.86 2.57
C VAL A 96 10.76 18.53 1.23
N ASN A 97 11.75 19.12 0.55
CA ASN A 97 11.55 19.75 -0.75
C ASN A 97 11.08 18.74 -1.81
N ALA A 98 11.69 17.56 -1.83
CA ALA A 98 11.30 16.49 -2.75
C ALA A 98 9.84 16.09 -2.51
N ASN A 99 9.41 15.94 -1.25
CA ASN A 99 8.02 15.63 -0.91
C ASN A 99 7.04 16.73 -1.39
N GLU A 100 7.39 18.01 -1.27
CA GLU A 100 6.55 19.12 -1.76
C GLU A 100 6.39 19.10 -3.29
N LYS A 101 7.48 18.86 -4.02
CA LYS A 101 7.46 18.70 -5.48
C LYS A 101 6.62 17.48 -5.89
N VAL A 102 6.87 16.33 -5.25
CA VAL A 102 6.18 15.07 -5.50
C VAL A 102 4.68 15.18 -5.19
N ALA A 103 4.28 15.87 -4.12
CA ALA A 103 2.88 16.13 -3.81
C ALA A 103 2.21 17.01 -4.88
N THR A 104 2.91 18.04 -5.37
CA THR A 104 2.41 18.92 -6.42
C THR A 104 2.20 18.17 -7.73
N ILE A 105 3.16 17.34 -8.14
CA ILE A 105 3.05 16.49 -9.35
C ILE A 105 1.85 15.55 -9.25
N GLN A 106 1.66 14.91 -8.09
CA GLN A 106 0.53 14.00 -7.87
C GLN A 106 -0.81 14.73 -7.96
N GLN A 107 -0.95 15.91 -7.34
CA GLN A 107 -2.17 16.71 -7.44
C GLN A 107 -2.49 17.09 -8.90
N GLN A 108 -1.49 17.58 -9.64
CA GLN A 108 -1.66 17.95 -11.06
C GLN A 108 -2.06 16.74 -11.92
N THR A 109 -1.51 15.57 -11.60
CA THR A 109 -1.85 14.31 -12.27
C THR A 109 -3.30 13.92 -12.03
N GLU A 110 -3.76 14.01 -10.77
CA GLU A 110 -5.15 13.72 -10.42
C GLU A 110 -6.12 14.64 -11.17
N GLU A 111 -5.85 15.96 -11.17
CA GLU A 111 -6.65 16.95 -11.89
C GLU A 111 -6.71 16.64 -13.39
N LYS A 112 -5.59 16.23 -13.98
CA LYS A 112 -5.50 15.84 -15.41
C LYS A 112 -6.31 14.59 -15.72
N ILE A 113 -6.28 13.58 -14.84
CA ILE A 113 -7.06 12.35 -15.01
C ILE A 113 -8.55 12.65 -14.90
N ILE A 114 -8.97 13.45 -13.92
CA ILE A 114 -10.36 13.89 -13.77
C ILE A 114 -10.83 14.63 -15.03
N GLY A 115 -10.00 15.54 -15.56
CA GLY A 115 -10.29 16.25 -16.80
C GLY A 115 -10.51 15.29 -17.99
N LYS A 116 -9.64 14.28 -18.15
CA LYS A 116 -9.77 13.25 -19.20
C LYS A 116 -11.04 12.41 -19.05
N ILE A 117 -11.42 12.06 -17.83
CA ILE A 117 -12.68 11.34 -17.55
C ILE A 117 -13.88 12.16 -18.04
N GLN A 118 -13.92 13.44 -17.65
CA GLN A 118 -15.01 14.34 -18.02
C GLN A 118 -15.05 14.63 -19.53
N GLU A 119 -13.90 14.80 -20.18
CA GLU A 119 -13.80 14.98 -21.64
C GLU A 119 -14.41 13.81 -22.42
N LYS A 120 -14.30 12.59 -21.89
CA LYS A 120 -14.92 11.38 -22.48
C LYS A 120 -16.38 11.17 -22.08
N GLY A 121 -17.00 12.16 -21.44
CA GLY A 121 -18.42 12.12 -21.06
C GLY A 121 -18.72 11.20 -19.88
N LEU A 122 -17.70 10.78 -19.13
CA LEU A 122 -17.85 9.99 -17.92
C LEU A 122 -17.78 10.90 -16.69
N THR A 123 -18.46 10.50 -15.61
CA THR A 123 -18.17 11.02 -14.26
C THR A 123 -17.08 10.17 -13.61
N VAL A 124 -16.41 10.71 -12.59
CA VAL A 124 -15.42 9.95 -11.80
C VAL A 124 -16.07 8.72 -11.16
N ASP A 125 -17.27 8.88 -10.59
CA ASP A 125 -18.02 7.76 -10.01
C ASP A 125 -18.34 6.69 -11.05
N ARG A 126 -18.77 7.09 -12.26
CA ARG A 126 -19.08 6.13 -13.32
C ARG A 126 -17.84 5.40 -13.80
N PHE A 127 -16.73 6.12 -13.97
CA PHE A 127 -15.43 5.53 -14.28
C PHE A 127 -15.02 4.50 -13.22
N ASN A 128 -15.18 4.82 -11.94
CA ASN A 128 -14.85 3.93 -10.82
C ASN A 128 -15.75 2.69 -10.77
N GLN A 129 -17.06 2.82 -11.02
CA GLN A 129 -17.97 1.68 -11.12
C GLN A 129 -17.56 0.72 -12.25
N ILE A 130 -17.23 1.26 -13.42
CA ILE A 130 -16.76 0.46 -14.55
C ILE A 130 -15.42 -0.19 -14.18
N LEU A 131 -14.49 0.55 -13.59
CA LEU A 131 -13.20 0.01 -13.14
C LEU A 131 -13.36 -1.15 -12.16
N GLN A 132 -14.24 -1.03 -11.16
CA GLN A 132 -14.54 -2.10 -10.21
C GLN A 132 -15.09 -3.33 -10.93
N SER A 133 -16.00 -3.14 -11.90
CA SER A 133 -16.57 -4.24 -12.68
C SER A 133 -15.56 -4.98 -13.57
N GLN A 134 -14.47 -4.31 -13.96
CA GLN A 134 -13.38 -4.95 -14.70
C GLN A 134 -12.46 -5.76 -13.78
N ARG A 135 -12.33 -5.35 -12.51
CA ARG A 135 -11.51 -6.06 -11.51
C ARG A 135 -12.25 -7.24 -10.88
N ASP A 136 -13.55 -7.09 -10.67
CA ASP A 136 -14.41 -8.09 -10.06
C ASP A 136 -15.50 -8.51 -11.07
N PRO A 137 -15.34 -9.68 -11.73
CA PRO A 137 -16.33 -10.20 -12.66
C PRO A 137 -17.71 -10.43 -12.04
N SER A 138 -17.81 -10.62 -10.71
CA SER A 138 -19.08 -10.94 -10.04
C SER A 138 -20.08 -9.78 -10.04
N ILE A 139 -19.58 -8.54 -10.16
CA ILE A 139 -20.42 -7.33 -10.21
C ILE A 139 -20.61 -6.79 -11.64
N LYS A 140 -20.02 -7.43 -12.65
CA LYS A 140 -20.06 -6.98 -14.05
C LYS A 140 -21.47 -6.85 -14.58
N GLU A 141 -22.31 -7.84 -14.30
CA GLU A 141 -23.73 -7.86 -14.68
C GLU A 141 -24.58 -6.81 -13.94
N GLN A 142 -24.08 -6.27 -12.83
CA GLN A 142 -24.77 -5.23 -12.04
C GLN A 142 -24.48 -3.83 -12.59
N VAL A 143 -23.23 -3.59 -13.01
CA VAL A 143 -22.77 -2.27 -13.49
C VAL A 143 -23.29 -1.93 -14.89
N LYS A 144 -23.56 -2.95 -15.72
CA LYS A 144 -24.19 -2.84 -17.06
C LYS A 144 -23.66 -1.68 -17.89
N ALA A 145 -22.34 -1.58 -18.04
CA ALA A 145 -21.71 -0.53 -18.83
C ALA A 145 -22.11 -0.63 -20.31
N THR A 146 -22.48 0.50 -20.93
CA THR A 146 -22.79 0.52 -22.37
C THR A 146 -21.51 0.39 -23.21
N PRO A 147 -21.60 0.03 -24.50
CA PRO A 147 -20.44 0.02 -25.39
C PRO A 147 -19.70 1.37 -25.45
N GLU A 148 -20.44 2.49 -25.44
CA GLU A 148 -19.88 3.84 -25.43
C GLU A 148 -19.12 4.13 -24.13
N GLU A 149 -19.69 3.75 -22.98
CA GLU A 149 -19.04 3.90 -21.68
C GLU A 149 -17.77 3.05 -21.58
N LEU A 150 -17.80 1.83 -22.12
CA LEU A 150 -16.62 0.95 -22.19
C LEU A 150 -15.53 1.53 -23.10
N ALA A 151 -15.90 2.11 -24.24
CA ALA A 151 -14.96 2.77 -25.14
C ALA A 151 -14.32 4.01 -24.49
N ALA A 152 -15.14 4.85 -23.83
CA ALA A 152 -14.68 6.01 -23.06
C ALA A 152 -13.74 5.59 -21.92
N PHE A 153 -14.12 4.56 -21.16
CA PHE A 153 -13.33 3.99 -20.08
C PHE A 153 -11.95 3.53 -20.58
N ASN A 154 -11.91 2.74 -21.67
CA ASN A 154 -10.66 2.22 -22.22
C ASN A 154 -9.72 3.36 -22.68
N ALA A 155 -10.26 4.41 -23.32
CA ALA A 155 -9.48 5.57 -23.75
C ALA A 155 -8.88 6.34 -22.56
N VAL A 156 -9.64 6.50 -21.49
CA VAL A 156 -9.15 7.11 -20.24
C VAL A 156 -8.11 6.21 -19.57
N ALA A 157 -8.38 4.90 -19.47
CA ALA A 157 -7.46 3.94 -18.86
C ALA A 157 -6.10 3.93 -19.56
N GLN A 158 -6.09 3.95 -20.91
CA GLN A 158 -4.84 4.07 -21.68
C GLN A 158 -4.12 5.39 -21.36
N SER A 159 -4.86 6.51 -21.31
CA SER A 159 -4.26 7.80 -20.95
C SER A 159 -3.66 7.79 -19.55
N ILE A 160 -4.28 7.09 -18.59
CA ILE A 160 -3.74 6.95 -17.23
C ILE A 160 -2.44 6.17 -17.24
N VAL A 161 -2.34 5.09 -18.02
CA VAL A 161 -1.09 4.31 -18.16
C VAL A 161 0.03 5.20 -18.68
N ASP A 162 -0.23 5.95 -19.76
CA ASP A 162 0.76 6.84 -20.38
C ASP A 162 1.16 7.98 -19.42
N GLU A 163 0.20 8.55 -18.71
CA GLU A 163 0.46 9.63 -17.75
C GLU A 163 1.26 9.13 -16.55
N ASN A 164 0.91 7.96 -16.00
CA ASN A 164 1.62 7.37 -14.87
C ASN A 164 3.10 7.11 -15.18
N GLN A 165 3.43 6.74 -16.42
CA GLN A 165 4.84 6.59 -16.81
C GLN A 165 5.59 7.93 -16.76
N LYS A 166 5.01 8.98 -17.34
CA LYS A 166 5.61 10.33 -17.32
C LYS A 166 5.73 10.89 -15.91
N VAL A 167 4.75 10.60 -15.06
CA VAL A 167 4.73 11.04 -13.67
C VAL A 167 5.82 10.34 -12.86
N ARG A 168 6.06 9.04 -13.07
CA ARG A 168 7.19 8.33 -12.45
C ARG A 168 8.52 9.01 -12.80
N GLU A 169 8.74 9.33 -14.07
CA GLU A 169 9.95 10.01 -14.54
C GLU A 169 10.07 11.43 -13.94
N GLN A 170 8.98 12.18 -13.86
CA GLN A 170 8.97 13.52 -13.25
C GLN A 170 9.25 13.48 -11.74
N ILE A 171 8.71 12.49 -11.03
CA ILE A 171 8.97 12.27 -9.60
C ILE A 171 10.45 11.95 -9.41
N GLU A 172 11.00 11.00 -10.17
CA GLU A 172 12.41 10.63 -10.07
C GLU A 172 13.32 11.83 -10.34
N SER A 173 13.05 12.59 -11.41
CA SER A 173 13.80 13.81 -11.74
C SER A 173 13.72 14.84 -10.62
N SER A 174 12.53 15.04 -10.05
CA SER A 174 12.33 16.02 -8.96
C SER A 174 13.09 15.64 -7.69
N ILE A 175 13.18 14.35 -7.38
CA ILE A 175 13.97 13.84 -6.26
C ILE A 175 15.48 14.05 -6.52
N GLN A 176 15.93 13.76 -7.75
CA GLN A 176 17.33 13.97 -8.17
C GLN A 176 17.75 15.44 -8.15
N GLU A 177 16.87 16.35 -8.54
CA GLU A 177 17.11 17.79 -8.46
C GLU A 177 17.37 18.29 -7.04
N GLU A 178 16.77 17.66 -6.03
CA GLU A 178 17.02 17.96 -4.62
C GLU A 178 18.29 17.29 -4.08
N GLY A 179 19.04 16.58 -4.92
CA GLY A 179 20.28 15.91 -4.55
C GLY A 179 20.08 14.55 -3.88
N LEU A 180 18.89 13.97 -3.95
CA LEU A 180 18.58 12.63 -3.47
C LEU A 180 18.49 11.65 -4.65
N ASN A 181 18.85 10.39 -4.45
CA ASN A 181 18.45 9.33 -5.38
C ASN A 181 17.13 8.70 -4.89
N LEU A 182 16.44 7.96 -5.77
CA LEU A 182 15.16 7.34 -5.46
C LEU A 182 15.24 6.38 -4.26
N ALA A 183 16.29 5.56 -4.17
CA ALA A 183 16.43 4.60 -3.07
C ALA A 183 16.61 5.28 -1.70
N THR A 184 17.41 6.34 -1.63
CA THR A 184 17.56 7.14 -0.41
C THR A 184 16.24 7.84 -0.05
N TYR A 185 15.53 8.39 -1.04
CA TYR A 185 14.22 8.98 -0.80
C TYR A 185 13.22 7.97 -0.24
N GLU A 186 13.15 6.76 -0.81
CA GLU A 186 12.29 5.67 -0.32
C GLU A 186 12.66 5.22 1.10
N GLU A 187 13.96 5.07 1.38
CA GLU A 187 14.44 4.76 2.74
C GLU A 187 14.00 5.85 3.73
N MET A 188 14.13 7.13 3.37
CA MET A 188 13.70 8.25 4.19
C MET A 188 12.19 8.30 4.40
N MET A 189 11.38 7.87 3.40
CA MET A 189 9.93 7.71 3.59
C MET A 189 9.61 6.66 4.66
N VAL A 190 10.30 5.51 4.61
CA VAL A 190 10.14 4.45 5.61
C VAL A 190 10.62 4.94 6.98
N ALA A 191 11.77 5.60 7.06
CA ALA A 191 12.29 6.15 8.30
C ALA A 191 11.34 7.21 8.88
N TYR A 192 10.77 8.09 8.07
CA TYR A 192 9.77 9.06 8.51
C TYR A 192 8.49 8.38 9.03
N GLN A 193 8.10 7.23 8.48
CA GLN A 193 6.93 6.48 8.95
C GLN A 193 7.17 5.80 10.32
N TYR A 194 8.34 5.21 10.52
CA TYR A 194 8.59 4.33 11.67
C TYR A 194 9.52 4.91 12.75
N SER A 195 10.30 5.96 12.46
CA SER A 195 11.20 6.59 13.41
C SER A 195 10.61 7.88 14.01
N PRO A 196 10.24 7.87 15.31
CA PRO A 196 9.85 9.10 16.01
C PRO A 196 10.96 10.16 16.02
N LYS A 197 12.23 9.74 15.90
CA LYS A 197 13.37 10.65 15.86
C LYS A 197 13.42 11.41 14.54
N VAL A 198 13.26 10.71 13.41
CA VAL A 198 13.19 11.36 12.09
C VAL A 198 11.98 12.28 12.00
N GLN A 199 10.80 11.83 12.45
CA GLN A 199 9.59 12.65 12.50
C GLN A 199 9.79 13.97 13.25
N LYS A 200 10.36 13.93 14.45
CA LYS A 200 10.64 15.13 15.26
C LYS A 200 11.58 16.09 14.56
N ARG A 201 12.62 15.58 13.89
CA ARG A 201 13.58 16.43 13.16
C ARG A 201 12.96 17.09 11.94
N VAL A 202 12.19 16.34 11.15
CA VAL A 202 11.44 16.90 10.02
C VAL A 202 10.43 17.95 10.49
N HIS A 203 9.70 17.68 11.58
CA HIS A 203 8.74 18.64 12.13
C HIS A 203 9.41 19.95 12.57
N LYS A 204 10.53 19.85 13.30
CA LYS A 204 11.32 21.02 13.71
C LYS A 204 11.81 21.84 12.51
N LEU A 205 12.30 21.18 11.46
CA LEU A 205 12.74 21.85 10.23
C LEU A 205 11.61 22.66 9.60
N LEU A 206 10.40 22.10 9.54
CA LEU A 206 9.22 22.78 9.02
C LEU A 206 8.83 23.99 9.88
N GLU A 207 8.84 23.86 11.22
CA GLU A 207 8.58 24.98 12.13
C GLU A 207 9.59 26.12 11.99
N GLU A 208 10.83 25.82 11.61
CA GLU A 208 11.88 26.82 11.38
C GLU A 208 11.72 27.54 10.04
N ARG A 209 11.13 26.90 9.03
CA ARG A 209 10.82 27.50 7.72
C ARG A 209 9.68 28.50 7.74
N ASP A 210 8.71 28.29 8.64
CA ASP A 210 7.50 29.11 8.73
C ASP A 210 7.67 30.40 9.59
N LYS A 211 8.88 30.68 10.08
CA LYS A 211 9.21 31.86 10.89
C LYS A 211 9.76 33.01 10.05
#